data_AF-A0A8J6ZUV8-F1
#
_entry.id   AF-A0A8J6ZUV8-F1
#
_cell.length_a   1.000
_cell.length_b   1.000
_cell.length_c   1.000
_cell.angle_alpha   90.00
_cell.angle_beta   90.00
_cell.angle_gamma   90.00
#
_symmetry.space_group_name_H-M   'P 1'
#
loop_
_entity.id
_entity.type
_entity.pdbx_description
1 polymer ?
#
loop_
_entity_poly.entity_id
_entity_poly.type
_entity_poly.pdbx_seq_one_letter_code
_entity_poly.pdbx_strand_id
1 'polypeptide(L)'
;MKKIFTALVALLMLTGATADAAPTKKSVTEYAAQAKGNYTGLIVDCRGLKLKPVMSPVIVNGNGTTIYGHKNIDIDKIISVGLVAYVKHKDDVARAGTNPLVVKAVRLDYDNTAPVISLADSNRVLIENYATKFLKELKVVFLFD
;
A
#
# COMPACT_ATOMS: atom_id res chain seq x y z
N MET A 1 49.20 -29.05 -9.54
CA MET A 1 48.13 -28.06 -9.30
C MET A 1 46.71 -28.64 -9.22
N LYS A 2 46.40 -29.83 -9.77
CA LYS A 2 45.06 -30.46 -9.68
C LYS A 2 44.64 -31.04 -8.31
N LYS A 3 45.58 -31.25 -7.37
CA LYS A 3 45.27 -31.85 -6.05
C LYS A 3 44.75 -30.85 -5.00
N ILE A 4 44.96 -29.55 -5.20
CA ILE A 4 44.50 -28.48 -4.27
C ILE A 4 43.03 -28.12 -4.54
N PHE A 5 42.56 -28.28 -5.78
CA PHE A 5 41.19 -27.91 -6.16
C PHE A 5 40.14 -28.90 -5.62
N THR A 6 40.48 -30.19 -5.50
CA THR A 6 39.54 -31.21 -4.98
C THR A 6 39.36 -31.11 -3.45
N ALA A 7 40.35 -30.62 -2.71
CA ALA A 7 40.25 -30.44 -1.26
C ALA A 7 39.42 -29.21 -0.86
N LEU A 8 39.40 -28.15 -1.69
CA LEU A 8 38.63 -26.93 -1.40
C LEU A 8 37.13 -27.13 -1.65
N VAL A 9 36.77 -28.00 -2.60
CA VAL A 9 35.35 -28.31 -2.90
C VAL A 9 34.73 -29.21 -1.82
N ALA A 10 35.54 -30.06 -1.15
CA ALA A 10 35.06 -30.91 -0.06
C ALA A 10 34.81 -30.15 1.25
N LEU A 11 35.45 -29.00 1.47
CA LEU A 11 35.25 -28.17 2.67
C LEU A 11 33.98 -27.30 2.58
N LEU A 12 33.43 -27.09 1.39
CA LEU A 12 32.21 -26.31 1.19
C LEU A 12 30.91 -27.15 1.34
N MET A 13 31.01 -28.47 1.52
CA MET A 13 29.85 -29.37 1.62
C MET A 13 29.28 -29.50 3.04
N LEU A 14 29.68 -28.64 4.00
CA LEU A 14 29.27 -28.75 5.40
C LEU A 14 28.36 -27.64 5.96
N THR A 15 27.81 -26.77 5.11
CA THR A 15 26.77 -25.84 5.57
C THR A 15 25.52 -26.04 4.72
N GLY A 16 24.53 -26.71 5.30
CA GLY A 16 23.20 -26.82 4.74
C GLY A 16 22.62 -25.43 4.51
N ALA A 17 22.72 -24.95 3.28
CA ALA A 17 21.92 -23.84 2.80
C ALA A 17 20.55 -24.41 2.43
N THR A 18 19.58 -24.25 3.33
CA THR A 18 18.17 -24.51 3.03
C THR A 18 17.78 -23.72 1.80
N ALA A 19 17.24 -24.43 0.81
CA ALA A 19 16.72 -23.89 -0.43
C ALA A 19 15.86 -22.65 -0.18
N ASP A 20 16.18 -21.61 -0.94
CA ASP A 20 15.41 -20.38 -1.08
C ASP A 20 13.96 -20.71 -1.44
N ALA A 21 13.06 -20.64 -0.45
CA ALA A 21 11.64 -20.84 -0.67
C ALA A 21 11.06 -19.57 -1.29
N ALA A 22 10.85 -19.59 -2.61
CA ALA A 22 10.14 -18.54 -3.31
C ALA A 22 8.80 -18.22 -2.61
N PRO A 23 8.42 -16.93 -2.47
CA PRO A 23 7.20 -16.54 -1.77
C PRO A 23 5.98 -17.13 -2.49
N THR A 24 5.28 -18.04 -1.83
CA THR A 24 4.03 -18.62 -2.34
C THR A 24 2.96 -17.53 -2.34
N LYS A 25 2.46 -17.21 -3.54
CA LYS A 25 1.40 -16.23 -3.73
C LYS A 25 0.10 -16.76 -3.12
N LYS A 26 -0.24 -16.32 -1.91
CA LYS A 26 -1.50 -16.67 -1.22
C LYS A 26 -2.72 -16.35 -2.09
N SER A 27 -3.79 -17.13 -1.93
CA SER A 27 -5.03 -16.93 -2.70
C SER A 27 -5.78 -15.66 -2.27
N VAL A 28 -6.61 -15.10 -3.15
CA VAL A 28 -7.43 -13.91 -2.85
C VAL A 28 -8.32 -14.14 -1.63
N THR A 29 -8.84 -15.36 -1.47
CA THR A 29 -9.68 -15.76 -0.34
C THR A 29 -8.90 -15.81 0.98
N GLU A 30 -7.64 -16.26 0.96
CA GLU A 30 -6.76 -16.27 2.14
C GLU A 30 -6.41 -14.86 2.63
N TYR A 31 -6.24 -13.89 1.72
CA TYR A 31 -6.03 -12.49 2.11
C TYR A 31 -7.30 -11.89 2.69
N ALA A 32 -8.47 -12.16 2.10
CA ALA A 32 -9.74 -11.67 2.62
C ALA A 32 -10.03 -12.22 4.03
N ALA A 33 -9.68 -13.47 4.32
CA ALA A 33 -9.82 -14.07 5.65
C ALA A 33 -8.89 -13.45 6.71
N GLN A 34 -7.85 -12.73 6.31
CA GLN A 34 -6.93 -12.02 7.21
C GLN A 34 -7.41 -10.61 7.56
N ALA A 35 -8.40 -10.06 6.84
CA ALA A 35 -9.00 -8.77 7.16
C ALA A 35 -9.76 -8.85 8.49
N LYS A 36 -9.57 -7.85 9.35
CA LYS A 36 -10.16 -7.85 10.70
C LYS A 36 -10.99 -6.61 10.98
N GLY A 37 -10.77 -5.53 10.24
CA GLY A 37 -11.25 -4.22 10.65
C GLY A 37 -12.60 -3.81 10.07
N ASN A 38 -13.12 -4.49 9.05
CA ASN A 38 -14.34 -4.12 8.33
C ASN A 38 -14.36 -2.62 7.97
N TYR A 39 -13.23 -2.14 7.43
CA TYR A 39 -13.05 -0.71 7.17
C TYR A 39 -13.89 -0.23 5.99
N THR A 40 -14.48 0.96 6.14
CA THR A 40 -15.36 1.59 5.14
C THR A 40 -14.61 2.47 4.14
N GLY A 41 -13.36 2.78 4.42
CA GLY A 41 -12.55 3.75 3.68
C GLY A 41 -11.13 3.85 4.21
N LEU A 42 -10.36 4.73 3.58
CA LEU A 42 -8.97 5.02 3.93
C LEU A 42 -8.79 6.53 4.16
N ILE A 43 -8.15 6.87 5.27
CA ILE A 43 -7.60 8.20 5.52
C ILE A 43 -6.09 8.08 5.53
N VAL A 44 -5.42 8.85 4.67
CA VAL A 44 -3.97 9.03 4.71
C VAL A 44 -3.68 10.40 5.34
N ASP A 45 -3.08 10.39 6.53
CA ASP A 45 -2.63 11.59 7.22
C ASP A 45 -1.30 12.07 6.61
N CYS A 46 -1.37 13.14 5.83
CA CYS A 46 -0.27 13.78 5.13
C CYS A 46 0.13 15.11 5.77
N ARG A 47 -0.40 15.42 6.96
CA ARG A 47 -0.13 16.69 7.64
C ARG A 47 1.35 16.85 8.00
N GLY A 48 1.84 18.07 7.90
CA GLY A 48 3.24 18.46 8.08
C GLY A 48 4.14 18.18 6.87
N LEU A 49 3.63 17.57 5.80
CA LEU A 49 4.43 17.16 4.64
C LEU A 49 4.32 18.10 3.42
N LYS A 50 3.41 19.09 3.46
CA LYS A 50 3.15 20.03 2.35
C LYS A 50 2.70 19.34 1.06
N LEU A 51 1.72 18.45 1.19
CA LEU A 51 1.08 17.77 0.06
C LEU A 51 0.50 18.79 -0.93
N LYS A 52 0.79 18.61 -2.22
CA LYS A 52 0.21 19.37 -3.33
C LYS A 52 -0.95 18.58 -3.94
N PRO A 53 -2.19 19.09 -3.87
CA PRO A 53 -3.33 18.44 -4.52
C PRO A 53 -3.16 18.36 -6.03
N VAL A 54 -3.53 17.20 -6.59
CA VAL A 54 -3.54 16.93 -8.04
C VAL A 54 -4.80 16.16 -8.43
N MET A 55 -5.13 16.19 -9.72
CA MET A 55 -6.31 15.50 -10.28
C MET A 55 -6.17 13.97 -10.32
N SER A 56 -4.94 13.48 -10.46
CA SER A 56 -4.63 12.05 -10.55
C SER A 56 -3.67 11.61 -9.43
N PRO A 57 -4.10 11.68 -8.16
CA PRO A 57 -3.26 11.27 -7.05
C PRO A 57 -3.03 9.76 -7.03
N VAL A 58 -1.88 9.38 -6.50
CA VAL A 58 -1.52 7.99 -6.24
C VAL A 58 -1.07 7.82 -4.80
N ILE A 59 -1.18 6.60 -4.28
CA ILE A 59 -0.56 6.22 -3.00
C ILE A 59 0.56 5.25 -3.30
N VAL A 60 1.74 5.51 -2.76
CA VAL A 60 2.95 4.72 -2.98
C VAL A 60 3.38 4.07 -1.66
N ASN A 61 3.96 2.89 -1.71
CA ASN A 61 4.55 2.26 -0.53
C ASN A 61 6.06 2.54 -0.43
N GLY A 62 6.69 2.13 0.68
CA GLY A 62 8.12 2.33 0.91
C GLY A 62 9.07 1.79 -0.18
N ASN A 63 8.62 0.86 -1.02
CA ASN A 63 9.40 0.30 -2.14
C ASN A 63 9.15 1.02 -3.47
N GLY A 64 8.39 2.11 -3.49
CA GLY A 64 8.03 2.79 -4.73
C GLY A 64 6.90 2.11 -5.51
N THR A 65 6.23 1.10 -4.93
CA THR A 65 5.09 0.45 -5.59
C THR A 65 3.81 1.26 -5.35
N THR A 66 3.12 1.60 -6.43
CA THR A 66 1.81 2.24 -6.37
C THR A 66 0.74 1.24 -5.94
N ILE A 67 0.01 1.56 -4.87
CA ILE A 67 -1.06 0.72 -4.32
C ILE A 67 -2.47 1.25 -4.63
N TYR A 68 -2.57 2.48 -5.13
CA TYR A 68 -3.84 3.13 -5.50
C TYR A 68 -3.62 4.19 -6.59
N GLY A 69 -4.63 4.41 -7.45
CA GLY A 69 -4.69 5.55 -8.37
C GLY A 69 -4.17 5.32 -9.80
N HIS A 70 -3.80 4.09 -10.20
CA HIS A 70 -3.16 3.86 -11.50
C HIS A 70 -3.83 2.81 -12.41
N LYS A 71 -4.79 1.99 -11.93
CA LYS A 71 -5.36 0.88 -12.71
C LYS A 71 -6.80 0.54 -12.31
N ASN A 72 -7.59 0.08 -13.29
CA ASN A 72 -8.90 -0.59 -13.13
C ASN A 72 -9.91 0.20 -12.30
N ILE A 73 -10.11 1.47 -12.66
CA ILE A 73 -11.03 2.37 -11.99
C ILE A 73 -12.20 2.68 -12.91
N ASP A 74 -13.40 2.68 -12.33
CA ASP A 74 -14.63 3.06 -13.00
C ASP A 74 -14.59 4.55 -13.35
N ILE A 75 -14.61 4.86 -14.65
CA ILE A 75 -14.47 6.23 -15.16
C ILE A 75 -15.68 7.09 -14.79
N ASP A 76 -16.91 6.55 -14.86
CA ASP A 76 -18.12 7.28 -14.50
C ASP A 76 -18.09 7.67 -13.02
N LYS A 77 -17.56 6.77 -12.19
CA LYS A 77 -17.35 7.04 -10.76
C LYS A 77 -16.28 8.11 -10.53
N ILE A 78 -15.17 8.08 -11.25
CA ILE A 78 -14.14 9.13 -11.17
C ILE A 78 -14.74 10.49 -11.53
N ILE A 79 -15.53 10.56 -12.62
CA ILE A 79 -16.16 11.81 -13.04
C ILE A 79 -17.10 12.35 -11.95
N SER A 80 -17.84 11.46 -11.29
CA SER A 80 -18.80 11.85 -10.26
C SER A 80 -18.16 12.29 -8.94
N VAL A 81 -17.15 11.58 -8.45
CA VAL A 81 -16.62 11.81 -7.08
C VAL A 81 -15.13 12.13 -7.02
N GLY A 82 -14.37 11.91 -8.09
CA GLY A 82 -12.90 12.03 -8.10
C GLY A 82 -12.20 10.89 -7.35
N LEU A 83 -10.87 10.82 -7.48
CA LEU A 83 -10.05 9.74 -6.91
C LEU A 83 -9.89 9.82 -5.39
N VAL A 84 -9.77 11.01 -4.82
CA VAL A 84 -9.63 11.24 -3.37
C VAL A 84 -10.33 12.52 -2.98
N ALA A 85 -10.71 12.66 -1.70
CA ALA A 85 -10.99 13.97 -1.13
C ALA A 85 -9.73 14.52 -0.46
N TYR A 86 -9.45 15.80 -0.65
CA TYR A 86 -8.44 16.54 0.09
C TYR A 86 -9.14 17.34 1.19
N VAL A 87 -8.75 17.13 2.45
CA VAL A 87 -9.40 17.78 3.60
C VAL A 87 -8.35 18.31 4.57
N LYS A 88 -8.69 19.40 5.27
CA LYS A 88 -7.80 20.01 6.28
C LYS A 88 -8.18 19.63 7.70
N HIS A 89 -9.46 19.36 7.94
CA HIS A 89 -9.98 19.02 9.26
C HIS A 89 -10.41 17.56 9.33
N LYS A 90 -10.24 16.96 10.51
CA LYS A 90 -10.61 15.56 10.75
C LYS A 90 -12.12 15.32 10.68
N ASP A 91 -12.91 16.38 10.82
CA ASP A 91 -14.37 16.29 10.77
C ASP A 91 -14.91 16.20 9.33
N ASP A 92 -14.09 16.56 8.33
CA ASP A 92 -14.46 16.58 6.90
C ASP A 92 -14.24 15.22 6.20
N VAL A 93 -13.95 14.16 6.95
CA VAL A 93 -13.55 12.85 6.41
C VAL A 93 -14.72 11.95 6.00
N ALA A 94 -15.93 12.50 5.85
CA ALA A 94 -17.17 11.75 5.60
C ALA A 94 -17.08 10.81 4.37
N ARG A 95 -16.25 11.15 3.37
CA ARG A 95 -15.98 10.28 2.20
C ARG A 95 -15.42 8.91 2.60
N ALA A 96 -14.66 8.80 3.69
CA ALA A 96 -14.08 7.55 4.15
C ALA A 96 -15.08 6.65 4.92
N GLY A 97 -16.32 7.12 5.11
CA GLY A 97 -17.39 6.37 5.79
C GLY A 97 -17.26 6.39 7.32
N THR A 98 -17.96 5.48 7.99
CA THR A 98 -18.14 5.47 9.44
C THR A 98 -17.02 4.79 10.23
N ASN A 99 -16.22 3.93 9.58
CA ASN A 99 -15.10 3.22 10.18
C ASN A 99 -13.90 3.19 9.23
N PRO A 100 -13.20 4.32 9.05
CA PRO A 100 -12.06 4.39 8.14
C PRO A 100 -10.80 3.76 8.75
N LEU A 101 -10.00 3.10 7.91
CA LEU A 101 -8.62 2.79 8.25
C LEU A 101 -7.79 4.06 8.14
N VAL A 102 -7.12 4.46 9.22
CA VAL A 102 -6.25 5.64 9.25
C VAL A 102 -4.80 5.18 9.21
N VAL A 103 -4.03 5.71 8.26
CA VAL A 103 -2.58 5.48 8.12
C VAL A 103 -1.86 6.83 8.00
N LYS A 104 -0.58 6.86 8.37
CA LYS A 104 0.24 8.08 8.29
C LYS A 104 1.21 7.99 7.12
N ALA A 105 1.31 9.05 6.32
CA ALA A 105 2.35 9.17 5.31
C ALA A 105 3.71 9.41 5.99
N VAL A 106 4.74 8.69 5.54
CA VAL A 106 6.12 8.83 6.06
C VAL A 106 6.92 9.88 5.30
N ARG A 107 6.58 10.12 4.03
CA ARG A 107 7.12 11.17 3.16
C ARG A 107 6.17 11.39 1.97
N LEU A 108 6.53 12.32 1.08
CA LEU A 108 5.90 12.45 -0.23
C LEU A 108 6.86 12.04 -1.35
N ASP A 109 6.28 11.78 -2.52
CA ASP A 109 6.96 11.53 -3.79
C ASP A 109 6.34 12.38 -4.92
N TYR A 110 6.89 12.28 -6.12
CA TYR A 110 6.42 12.97 -7.33
C TYR A 110 6.18 14.47 -7.13
N ASP A 111 7.21 15.20 -6.69
CA ASP A 111 7.13 16.63 -6.37
C ASP A 111 6.01 16.98 -5.36
N ASN A 112 5.96 16.23 -4.26
CA ASN A 112 4.98 16.39 -3.17
C ASN A 112 3.53 16.11 -3.55
N THR A 113 3.26 15.31 -4.59
CA THR A 113 1.88 14.99 -5.02
C THR A 113 1.39 13.61 -4.58
N ALA A 114 2.31 12.71 -4.18
CA ALA A 114 1.95 11.37 -3.76
C ALA A 114 2.42 11.06 -2.33
N PRO A 115 1.49 10.73 -1.40
CA PRO A 115 1.88 10.21 -0.11
C PRO A 115 2.51 8.83 -0.22
N VAL A 116 3.62 8.66 0.50
CA VAL A 116 4.27 7.37 0.70
C VAL A 116 3.93 6.85 2.08
N ILE A 117 3.40 5.63 2.16
CA ILE A 117 3.12 4.94 3.42
C ILE A 117 4.09 3.79 3.65
N SER A 118 4.22 3.35 4.90
CA SER A 118 5.09 2.22 5.24
C SER A 118 4.68 0.93 4.51
N LEU A 119 5.60 -0.02 4.34
CA LEU A 119 5.26 -1.33 3.77
C LEU A 119 4.23 -2.07 4.64
N ALA A 120 4.31 -1.94 5.96
CA ALA A 120 3.37 -2.55 6.88
C ALA A 120 1.95 -1.99 6.68
N ASP A 121 1.83 -0.66 6.59
CA ASP A 121 0.54 0.00 6.36
C ASP A 121 -0.02 -0.32 4.98
N SER A 122 0.85 -0.32 3.95
CA SER A 122 0.49 -0.76 2.59
C SER A 122 -0.10 -2.17 2.59
N ASN A 123 0.55 -3.11 3.26
CA ASN A 123 0.07 -4.49 3.34
C ASN A 123 -1.28 -4.57 4.06
N ARG A 124 -1.43 -3.84 5.18
CA ARG A 124 -2.70 -3.76 5.92
C ARG A 124 -3.82 -3.18 5.05
N VAL A 125 -3.57 -2.06 4.36
CA VAL A 125 -4.54 -1.43 3.46
C VAL A 125 -5.01 -2.41 2.39
N LEU A 126 -4.10 -3.14 1.76
CA LEU A 126 -4.45 -4.10 0.72
C LEU A 126 -5.25 -5.29 1.27
N ILE A 127 -4.85 -5.86 2.41
CA ILE A 127 -5.57 -6.95 3.08
C ILE A 127 -7.00 -6.53 3.43
N GLU A 128 -7.18 -5.39 4.06
CA GLU A 128 -8.51 -4.90 4.47
C GLU A 128 -9.37 -4.53 3.26
N ASN A 129 -8.76 -3.91 2.23
CA ASN A 129 -9.45 -3.62 0.99
C ASN A 129 -9.88 -4.89 0.25
N TYR A 130 -9.22 -6.04 0.42
CA TYR A 130 -9.70 -7.29 -0.16
C TYR A 130 -11.09 -7.66 0.35
N ALA A 131 -11.42 -7.38 1.60
CA ALA A 131 -12.73 -7.69 2.18
C ALA A 131 -13.80 -6.68 1.78
N THR A 132 -13.52 -5.38 1.89
CA THR A 132 -14.58 -4.34 1.78
C THR A 132 -14.54 -3.52 0.49
N LYS A 133 -13.48 -3.66 -0.32
CA LYS A 133 -13.30 -2.99 -1.62
C LYS A 133 -13.32 -1.46 -1.57
N PHE A 134 -13.06 -0.85 -0.42
CA PHE A 134 -13.16 0.61 -0.24
C PHE A 134 -12.29 1.43 -1.22
N LEU A 135 -11.16 0.89 -1.72
CA LEU A 135 -10.33 1.55 -2.72
C LEU A 135 -11.03 1.59 -4.10
N LYS A 136 -11.70 0.51 -4.51
CA LYS A 136 -12.49 0.48 -5.74
C LYS A 136 -13.69 1.44 -5.65
N GLU A 137 -14.20 1.63 -4.43
CA GLU A 137 -15.31 2.53 -4.14
C GLU A 137 -14.89 4.01 -4.01
N LEU A 138 -13.61 4.34 -4.24
CA LEU A 138 -13.04 5.69 -4.14
C LEU A 138 -13.26 6.35 -2.77
N LYS A 139 -13.34 5.53 -1.71
CA LYS A 139 -13.51 5.96 -0.31
C LYS A 139 -12.16 6.32 0.31
N VAL A 140 -11.45 7.24 -0.33
CA VAL A 140 -10.09 7.63 0.05
C VAL A 140 -10.04 9.14 0.34
N VAL A 141 -9.42 9.49 1.46
CA VAL A 141 -9.26 10.85 1.94
C VAL A 141 -7.79 11.13 2.25
N PHE A 142 -7.27 12.25 1.76
CA PHE A 142 -5.99 12.81 2.14
C PHE A 142 -6.22 13.96 3.11
N LEU A 143 -5.78 13.78 4.35
CA LEU A 143 -5.79 14.83 5.38
C LEU A 143 -4.47 15.59 5.30
N PHE A 144 -4.51 16.90 5.06
CA PHE A 144 -3.31 17.73 4.79
C PHE A 144 -3.45 19.15 5.38
N ASP A 145 -2.42 20.00 5.22
CA ASP A 145 -2.35 21.37 5.78
C ASP A 145 -2.71 22.47 4.75
#